data_AF-A0A662A795-F1
#
_entry.id   AF-A0A662A795-F1
#
_cell.length_a   1.000
_cell.length_b   1.000
_cell.length_c   1.000
_cell.angle_alpha   90.00
_cell.angle_beta   90.00
_cell.angle_gamma   90.00
#
_symmetry.space_group_name_H-M   'P 1'
#
loop_
_entity.id
_entity.type
_entity.pdbx_description
1 polymer ?
#
loop_
_entity_poly.entity_id
_entity_poly.type
_entity_poly.pdbx_seq_one_letter_code
_entity_poly.pdbx_strand_id
1 'polypeptide(L)'
;MLNYSFLKNLIIILFFVFSSNIKSNTRNIDSDTDSSFNNSNFNIFVETIVDSKDSIIYKNSNKDTICHVNFKNNTIIFHYETEANDNSNVLFQNKLMGYDNKWSNWEKLNYKIYHNLPNGNYSFQIRAKNKKKISQTTKFNIIVQTPFYYTKTALFLFLFFILLLIIVIIKWKDYSFAKEKSLLIKEIEDNTKELVAQKEKYEDLISKELSKEDALKLKASFKERSKRYNMVTILFANITGFNKLAEQRNSNALIDDLDKLYIQFDKIVKKYNVEKIKTAGDTYLCAGGIPEKNKTNPIEVILAAFEMQEYINQIKNKYAEKNETIWDIKIGVHTGPVFAEIKQNKKRTIDIWGDTVTIASRINSSGEFNKINISANTYELIKDYFICKYFGKMPIKYEGDIDMFYIDGFRPQLSVDKKSLNPNDEFYTKLGLLRYDDLENYMLNKFEDELPKDLYYHNLKHTIDVIVQVELIGNKEGVSEKELLLLKTAALFHDSGFLKSYTDHELIGIQIANEILPRFGYSQDQIKIIGDMIFATRIPPKPKNKLEKIICD
;
A
#
# COMPACT_ATOMS: atom_id res chain seq x y z
N MET A 1 -18.94 -3.75 5.43
CA MET A 1 -19.30 -3.78 3.99
C MET A 1 -20.81 -3.86 3.83
N LEU A 2 -21.50 -2.72 3.91
CA LEU A 2 -22.91 -2.61 3.52
C LEU A 2 -22.95 -2.06 2.09
N ASN A 3 -23.71 -2.75 1.25
CA ASN A 3 -23.52 -2.90 -0.18
C ASN A 3 -23.63 -1.60 -1.00
N TYR A 4 -22.56 -1.29 -1.73
CA TYR A 4 -22.51 -0.33 -2.87
C TYR A 4 -23.62 -0.60 -3.91
N SER A 5 -24.13 -1.83 -3.97
CA SER A 5 -25.25 -2.26 -4.82
C SER A 5 -26.58 -1.58 -4.49
N PHE A 6 -26.86 -1.28 -3.21
CA PHE A 6 -28.14 -0.69 -2.81
C PHE A 6 -28.23 0.79 -3.19
N LEU A 7 -27.13 1.53 -3.05
CA LEU A 7 -27.04 2.94 -3.45
C LEU A 7 -27.09 3.10 -4.98
N LYS A 8 -26.48 2.16 -5.72
CA LYS A 8 -26.46 2.14 -7.19
C LYS A 8 -27.86 1.91 -7.77
N ASN A 9 -28.66 1.04 -7.17
CA ASN A 9 -30.04 0.78 -7.60
C ASN A 9 -30.98 1.97 -7.32
N LEU A 10 -30.76 2.71 -6.23
CA LEU A 10 -31.57 3.91 -5.92
C LEU A 10 -31.31 5.05 -6.93
N ILE A 11 -30.06 5.23 -7.36
CA ILE A 11 -29.66 6.26 -8.33
C ILE A 11 -30.19 5.94 -9.74
N ILE A 12 -30.22 4.66 -10.14
CA ILE A 12 -30.75 4.22 -11.45
C ILE A 12 -32.27 4.46 -11.53
N ILE A 13 -33.01 4.26 -10.43
CA ILE A 13 -34.45 4.52 -10.37
C ILE A 13 -34.75 6.02 -10.49
N LEU A 14 -33.95 6.88 -9.86
CA LEU A 14 -34.07 8.35 -9.97
C LEU A 14 -33.73 8.88 -11.39
N PHE A 15 -32.80 8.24 -12.10
CA PHE A 15 -32.41 8.64 -13.46
C PHE A 15 -33.48 8.28 -14.52
N PHE A 16 -34.19 7.15 -14.35
CA PHE A 16 -35.28 6.75 -15.23
C PHE A 16 -36.52 7.67 -15.13
N VAL A 17 -36.79 8.21 -13.94
CA VAL A 17 -37.90 9.14 -13.71
C VAL A 17 -37.66 10.51 -14.38
N PHE A 18 -36.40 10.95 -14.49
CA PHE A 18 -36.06 12.22 -15.14
C PHE A 18 -35.90 12.14 -16.66
N SER A 19 -35.55 10.98 -17.23
CA SER A 19 -35.28 10.82 -18.67
C SER A 19 -36.54 10.83 -19.57
N SER A 20 -37.75 10.76 -19.01
CA SER A 20 -38.99 10.62 -19.79
C SER A 20 -39.55 11.96 -20.31
N ASN A 21 -38.85 13.08 -20.10
CA ASN A 21 -39.41 14.43 -20.22
C ASN A 21 -38.95 15.24 -21.44
N ILE A 22 -38.39 14.60 -22.48
CA ILE A 22 -37.94 15.29 -23.69
C ILE A 22 -38.40 14.53 -24.94
N LYS A 23 -39.58 14.89 -25.45
CA LYS A 23 -39.93 14.77 -26.87
C LYS A 23 -41.01 15.79 -27.19
N SER A 24 -40.59 17.05 -27.34
CA SER A 24 -41.30 18.02 -28.14
C SER A 24 -41.24 17.56 -29.60
N ASN A 25 -42.38 17.52 -30.28
CA ASN A 25 -42.41 17.38 -31.72
C ASN A 25 -43.50 18.30 -32.28
N THR A 26 -43.08 19.50 -32.63
CA THR A 26 -43.72 20.39 -33.58
C THR A 26 -43.62 19.77 -34.98
N ARG A 27 -44.75 19.57 -35.67
CA ARG A 27 -44.76 19.41 -37.14
C ARG A 27 -45.93 20.14 -37.76
N ASN A 28 -45.59 20.85 -38.84
CA ASN A 28 -46.40 21.76 -39.62
C ASN A 28 -47.50 21.08 -40.44
N ILE A 29 -48.42 21.97 -40.79
CA ILE A 29 -49.52 22.01 -41.78
C ILE A 29 -49.26 21.14 -43.02
N ASP A 30 -50.31 20.44 -43.47
CA ASP A 30 -50.61 20.31 -44.90
C ASP A 30 -52.14 20.31 -45.10
N SER A 31 -52.52 21.05 -46.13
CA SER A 31 -53.88 21.30 -46.62
C SER A 31 -54.31 20.20 -47.58
N ASP A 32 -55.46 19.57 -47.31
CA ASP A 32 -56.21 18.87 -48.35
C ASP A 32 -57.62 19.45 -48.40
N THR A 33 -57.85 20.23 -49.46
CA THR A 33 -59.16 20.57 -49.98
C THR A 33 -59.77 19.35 -50.64
N ASP A 34 -61.01 18.99 -50.31
CA ASP A 34 -61.86 18.32 -51.29
C ASP A 34 -63.36 18.64 -51.09
N SER A 35 -63.86 19.31 -52.12
CA SER A 35 -65.20 19.33 -52.71
C SER A 35 -66.44 18.94 -51.86
N SER A 36 -67.27 19.97 -51.67
CA SER A 36 -68.74 19.98 -51.73
C SER A 36 -69.49 18.63 -51.63
N PHE A 37 -70.10 18.37 -50.47
CA PHE A 37 -71.24 17.46 -50.34
C PHE A 37 -72.36 18.11 -49.52
N ASN A 38 -73.58 18.02 -50.04
CA ASN A 38 -74.79 18.63 -49.50
C ASN A 38 -75.11 18.18 -48.06
N ASN A 39 -75.22 19.18 -47.17
CA ASN A 39 -75.66 19.03 -45.78
C ASN A 39 -77.12 18.57 -45.72
N SER A 40 -77.34 17.37 -45.18
CA SER A 40 -78.50 17.12 -44.34
C SER A 40 -78.03 16.38 -43.10
N ASN A 41 -78.25 16.98 -41.94
CA ASN A 41 -77.64 16.59 -40.68
C ASN A 41 -78.27 15.31 -40.12
N PHE A 42 -77.46 14.27 -39.95
CA PHE A 42 -77.75 13.20 -38.99
C PHE A 42 -76.67 13.26 -37.90
N ASN A 43 -77.07 13.01 -36.67
CA ASN A 43 -76.19 13.16 -35.51
C ASN A 43 -75.52 11.83 -35.15
N ILE A 44 -74.31 11.94 -34.57
CA ILE A 44 -73.57 10.83 -33.98
C ILE A 44 -73.40 11.10 -32.49
N PHE A 45 -73.65 10.08 -31.67
CA PHE A 45 -73.49 10.18 -30.23
C PHE A 45 -72.59 9.06 -29.72
N VAL A 46 -71.80 9.37 -28.70
CA VAL A 46 -71.04 8.37 -27.95
C VAL A 46 -72.03 7.73 -26.99
N GLU A 47 -72.28 6.44 -27.15
CA GLU A 47 -73.31 5.70 -26.43
C GLU A 47 -72.81 5.36 -25.01
N THR A 48 -71.63 4.75 -24.93
CA THR A 48 -70.98 4.40 -23.68
C THR A 48 -69.46 4.59 -23.75
N ILE A 49 -68.87 4.97 -22.63
CA ILE A 49 -67.42 4.94 -22.43
C ILE A 49 -67.15 3.97 -21.30
N VAL A 50 -66.22 3.04 -21.51
CA VAL A 50 -65.96 1.94 -20.58
C VAL A 50 -64.49 1.94 -20.18
N ASP A 51 -64.21 1.75 -18.89
CA ASP A 51 -62.85 1.58 -18.34
C ASP A 51 -62.40 0.12 -18.44
N SER A 52 -61.12 -0.17 -18.20
CA SER A 52 -60.46 -1.49 -18.24
C SER A 52 -61.06 -2.56 -17.32
N LYS A 53 -62.10 -2.25 -16.55
CA LYS A 53 -62.86 -3.15 -15.68
C LYS A 53 -64.31 -3.34 -16.14
N ASP A 54 -64.61 -3.04 -17.40
CA ASP A 54 -65.95 -3.03 -17.99
C ASP A 54 -66.96 -2.12 -17.26
N SER A 55 -66.44 -1.15 -16.50
CA SER A 55 -67.26 -0.18 -15.78
C SER A 55 -67.62 0.99 -16.70
N ILE A 56 -68.92 1.24 -16.86
CA ILE A 56 -69.44 2.33 -17.70
C ILE A 56 -69.12 3.67 -17.01
N ILE A 57 -68.18 4.42 -17.59
CA ILE A 57 -67.78 5.76 -17.14
C ILE A 57 -68.77 6.82 -17.63
N TYR A 58 -69.39 6.59 -18.78
CA TYR A 58 -70.40 7.48 -19.37
C TYR A 58 -71.47 6.66 -20.08
N LYS A 59 -72.75 7.04 -19.92
CA LYS A 59 -73.89 6.54 -20.69
C LYS A 59 -74.74 7.75 -21.08
N ASN A 60 -75.24 7.78 -22.31
CA ASN A 60 -75.88 8.92 -22.99
C ASN A 60 -77.17 9.46 -22.30
N SER A 61 -77.08 9.99 -21.07
CA SER A 61 -78.16 10.63 -20.34
C SER A 61 -77.80 11.98 -19.69
N ASN A 62 -76.52 12.38 -19.69
CA ASN A 62 -76.07 13.68 -19.17
C ASN A 62 -75.23 14.41 -20.22
N LYS A 63 -75.77 15.51 -20.77
CA LYS A 63 -75.01 16.47 -21.59
C LYS A 63 -74.17 17.32 -20.64
N ASP A 64 -72.86 17.37 -20.89
CA ASP A 64 -71.83 18.18 -20.20
C ASP A 64 -71.17 17.60 -18.93
N THR A 65 -70.70 16.35 -18.96
CA THR A 65 -69.77 15.83 -17.95
C THR A 65 -68.38 15.55 -18.53
N ILE A 66 -67.36 16.25 -18.00
CA ILE A 66 -65.95 15.92 -18.22
C ILE A 66 -65.67 14.59 -17.53
N CYS A 67 -65.10 13.63 -18.26
CA CYS A 67 -64.83 12.29 -17.74
C CYS A 67 -63.47 12.24 -17.05
N HIS A 68 -63.43 11.84 -15.77
CA HIS A 68 -62.19 11.64 -15.02
C HIS A 68 -61.80 10.16 -14.99
N VAL A 69 -60.61 9.84 -15.51
CA VAL A 69 -60.10 8.47 -15.58
C VAL A 69 -58.94 8.31 -14.60
N ASN A 70 -58.94 7.23 -13.83
CA ASN A 70 -57.90 6.95 -12.84
C ASN A 70 -56.65 6.39 -13.52
N PHE A 71 -55.47 6.94 -13.21
CA PHE A 71 -54.20 6.50 -13.79
C PHE A 71 -53.90 5.00 -13.64
N LYS A 72 -54.41 4.32 -12.59
CA LYS A 72 -54.18 2.88 -12.38
C LYS A 72 -54.85 1.98 -13.42
N ASN A 73 -55.96 2.42 -14.00
CA ASN A 73 -56.75 1.69 -14.99
C ASN A 73 -57.01 2.65 -16.16
N ASN A 74 -56.12 2.69 -17.14
CA ASN A 74 -56.23 3.67 -18.21
C ASN A 74 -56.39 3.04 -19.59
N THR A 75 -57.23 2.01 -19.67
CA THR A 75 -57.73 1.52 -20.96
C THR A 75 -59.13 2.06 -21.14
N ILE A 76 -59.31 2.94 -22.13
CA ILE A 76 -60.60 3.59 -22.40
C ILE A 76 -61.15 3.07 -23.72
N ILE A 77 -62.38 2.56 -23.66
CA ILE A 77 -63.13 2.10 -24.83
C ILE A 77 -64.29 3.06 -25.09
N PHE A 78 -64.37 3.62 -26.29
CA PHE A 78 -65.47 4.46 -26.74
C PHE A 78 -66.39 3.63 -27.63
N HIS A 79 -67.66 3.53 -27.29
CA HIS A 79 -68.71 2.98 -28.15
C HIS A 79 -69.57 4.12 -28.69
N TYR A 80 -69.91 4.10 -29.98
CA TYR A 80 -70.61 5.19 -30.64
C TYR A 80 -71.61 4.70 -31.68
N GLU A 81 -72.75 5.39 -31.80
CA GLU A 81 -73.85 5.02 -32.67
C GLU A 81 -74.40 6.22 -33.45
N THR A 82 -75.12 5.94 -34.55
CA THR A 82 -75.70 6.97 -35.41
C THR A 82 -77.21 6.79 -35.56
N GLU A 83 -77.95 7.88 -35.68
CA GLU A 83 -79.43 7.87 -35.85
C GLU A 83 -79.91 7.52 -37.28
N ALA A 84 -79.03 7.07 -38.17
CA ALA A 84 -79.39 6.81 -39.57
C ALA A 84 -80.10 5.45 -39.74
N ASN A 85 -81.34 5.44 -40.24
CA ASN A 85 -82.19 4.24 -40.43
C ASN A 85 -81.62 3.13 -41.35
N ASP A 86 -80.49 3.34 -42.00
CA ASP A 86 -79.86 2.38 -42.92
C ASP A 86 -78.47 1.97 -42.38
N ASN A 87 -78.48 1.15 -41.32
CA ASN A 87 -77.29 0.77 -40.55
C ASN A 87 -76.28 -0.11 -41.33
N SER A 88 -76.59 -0.52 -42.56
CA SER A 88 -75.81 -1.54 -43.27
C SER A 88 -74.53 -1.03 -43.95
N ASN A 89 -74.30 0.29 -44.07
CA ASN A 89 -73.12 0.88 -44.73
C ASN A 89 -72.61 2.21 -44.13
N VAL A 90 -72.59 2.33 -42.81
CA VAL A 90 -71.99 3.50 -42.12
C VAL A 90 -70.52 3.24 -41.82
N LEU A 91 -69.66 4.22 -42.11
CA LEU A 91 -68.23 4.23 -41.78
C LEU A 91 -67.94 5.35 -40.77
N PHE A 92 -67.02 5.10 -39.84
CA PHE A 92 -66.66 6.00 -38.75
C PHE A 92 -65.21 6.45 -38.86
N GLN A 93 -64.95 7.67 -38.39
CA GLN A 93 -63.62 8.24 -38.30
C GLN A 93 -63.46 8.96 -36.97
N ASN A 94 -62.35 8.70 -36.25
CA ASN A 94 -62.09 9.25 -34.94
C ASN A 94 -60.68 9.85 -34.82
N LYS A 95 -60.48 10.71 -33.81
CA LYS A 95 -59.17 11.20 -33.38
C LYS A 95 -59.19 11.59 -31.90
N LEU A 96 -58.04 11.59 -31.24
CA LEU A 96 -57.89 11.97 -29.83
C LEU A 96 -56.87 13.10 -29.68
N MET A 97 -57.37 14.34 -29.64
CA MET A 97 -56.50 15.50 -29.47
C MET A 97 -55.77 15.43 -28.12
N GLY A 98 -54.45 15.56 -28.15
CA GLY A 98 -53.56 15.39 -27.00
C GLY A 98 -52.77 14.08 -27.01
N TYR A 99 -53.14 13.10 -27.86
CA TYR A 99 -52.39 11.86 -28.06
C TYR A 99 -52.21 11.52 -29.55
N ASP A 100 -53.30 11.45 -30.31
CA ASP A 100 -53.31 11.25 -31.76
C ASP A 100 -54.15 12.33 -32.46
N ASN A 101 -53.47 13.33 -33.02
CA ASN A 101 -54.09 14.54 -33.55
C ASN A 101 -54.61 14.37 -35.00
N LYS A 102 -54.30 13.25 -35.68
CA LYS A 102 -54.75 12.97 -37.06
C LYS A 102 -56.04 12.14 -37.05
N TRP A 103 -56.85 12.29 -38.08
CA TRP A 103 -58.06 11.46 -38.24
C TRP A 103 -57.69 10.03 -38.67
N SER A 104 -58.33 9.03 -38.06
CA SER A 104 -58.18 7.62 -38.41
C SER A 104 -58.64 7.33 -39.85
N ASN A 105 -58.43 6.11 -40.36
CA ASN A 105 -59.11 5.71 -41.60
C ASN A 105 -60.61 5.46 -41.34
N TRP A 106 -61.40 5.42 -42.42
CA TRP A 106 -62.84 5.13 -42.37
C TRP A 106 -63.06 3.63 -42.12
N GLU A 107 -63.65 3.29 -40.97
CA GLU A 107 -63.85 1.89 -40.53
C GLU A 107 -65.32 1.62 -40.20
N LYS A 108 -65.78 0.37 -40.34
CA LYS A 108 -67.15 -0.03 -39.96
C LYS A 108 -67.32 -0.27 -38.45
N LEU A 109 -66.23 -0.20 -37.69
CA LEU A 109 -66.24 -0.46 -36.25
C LEU A 109 -66.90 0.71 -35.50
N ASN A 110 -67.88 0.36 -34.67
CA ASN A 110 -68.62 1.29 -33.82
C ASN A 110 -67.93 1.52 -32.46
N TYR A 111 -66.64 1.17 -32.34
CA TYR A 111 -65.86 1.41 -31.12
C TYR A 111 -64.37 1.73 -31.39
N LYS A 112 -63.71 2.39 -30.42
CA LYS A 112 -62.26 2.65 -30.44
C LYS A 112 -61.65 2.48 -29.05
N ILE A 113 -60.47 1.87 -28.99
CA ILE A 113 -59.75 1.56 -27.74
C ILE A 113 -58.45 2.38 -27.68
N TYR A 114 -58.18 3.00 -26.53
CA TYR A 114 -56.89 3.59 -26.20
C TYR A 114 -56.32 2.92 -24.95
N HIS A 115 -55.07 2.46 -25.04
CA HIS A 115 -54.36 1.84 -23.93
C HIS A 115 -53.34 2.78 -23.32
N ASN A 116 -53.31 2.84 -21.98
CA ASN A 116 -52.26 3.46 -21.17
C ASN A 116 -51.97 4.92 -21.53
N LEU A 117 -53.01 5.76 -21.56
CA LEU A 117 -52.83 7.18 -21.82
C LEU A 117 -52.00 7.86 -20.70
N PRO A 118 -51.08 8.77 -21.01
CA PRO A 118 -50.40 9.56 -19.97
C PRO A 118 -51.38 10.43 -19.17
N ASN A 119 -50.99 10.88 -17.97
CA ASN A 119 -51.77 11.86 -17.20
C ASN A 119 -51.86 13.19 -17.98
N GLY A 120 -53.08 13.70 -18.17
CA GLY A 120 -53.30 14.89 -19.01
C GLY A 120 -54.76 15.06 -19.44
N ASN A 121 -54.99 16.13 -20.22
CA ASN A 121 -56.31 16.49 -20.74
C ASN A 121 -56.39 16.11 -22.22
N TYR A 122 -57.40 15.34 -22.59
CA TYR A 122 -57.62 14.83 -23.94
C TYR A 122 -59.01 15.20 -24.47
N SER A 123 -59.15 15.38 -25.79
CA SER A 123 -60.44 15.63 -26.44
C SER A 123 -60.65 14.65 -27.60
N PHE A 124 -61.57 13.70 -27.41
CA PHE A 124 -61.97 12.71 -28.41
C PHE A 124 -62.96 13.32 -29.39
N GLN A 125 -62.75 13.13 -30.69
CA GLN A 125 -63.62 13.65 -31.73
C GLN A 125 -64.01 12.54 -32.70
N ILE A 126 -65.28 12.52 -33.11
CA ILE A 126 -65.81 11.50 -34.02
C ILE A 126 -66.77 12.06 -35.07
N ARG A 127 -66.73 11.48 -36.27
CA ARG A 127 -67.68 11.71 -37.36
C ARG A 127 -67.99 10.41 -38.11
N ALA A 128 -69.18 10.32 -38.72
CA ALA A 128 -69.62 9.18 -39.52
C ALA A 128 -69.93 9.57 -40.98
N LYS A 129 -69.85 8.61 -41.89
CA LYS A 129 -70.16 8.75 -43.32
C LYS A 129 -71.07 7.62 -43.76
N ASN A 130 -72.15 7.96 -44.47
CA ASN A 130 -72.98 7.01 -45.22
C ASN A 130 -72.83 7.30 -46.73
N LYS A 131 -73.30 6.43 -47.63
CA LYS A 131 -73.05 6.41 -49.10
C LYS A 131 -73.18 7.76 -49.85
N LYS A 132 -73.81 8.81 -49.29
CA LYS A 132 -73.88 10.15 -49.88
C LYS A 132 -73.62 11.35 -48.94
N LYS A 133 -73.35 11.17 -47.63
CA LYS A 133 -73.26 12.29 -46.63
C LYS A 133 -72.33 12.00 -45.44
N ILE A 134 -71.77 13.05 -44.82
CA ILE A 134 -70.92 13.01 -43.60
C ILE A 134 -71.64 13.72 -42.44
N SER A 135 -71.53 13.20 -41.22
CA SER A 135 -72.15 13.75 -40.01
C SER A 135 -71.37 14.96 -39.44
N GLN A 136 -72.02 15.71 -38.55
CA GLN A 136 -71.32 16.69 -37.70
C GLN A 136 -70.34 15.98 -36.76
N THR A 137 -69.28 16.70 -36.36
CA THR A 137 -68.26 16.16 -35.46
C THR A 137 -68.68 16.34 -34.00
N THR A 138 -68.81 15.24 -33.28
CA THR A 138 -69.08 15.25 -31.83
C THR A 138 -67.75 15.23 -31.07
N LYS A 139 -67.62 16.06 -30.03
CA LYS A 139 -66.42 16.19 -29.19
C LYS A 139 -66.69 15.73 -27.77
N PHE A 140 -65.74 15.06 -27.14
CA PHE A 140 -65.83 14.57 -25.77
C PHE A 140 -64.51 14.77 -25.02
N ASN A 141 -64.53 15.40 -23.85
CA ASN A 141 -63.33 15.76 -23.08
C ASN A 141 -63.07 14.81 -21.91
N ILE A 142 -61.79 14.45 -21.71
CA ILE A 142 -61.35 13.43 -20.76
C ILE A 142 -60.12 13.92 -20.02
N ILE A 143 -60.06 13.69 -18.72
CA ILE A 143 -58.94 14.05 -17.85
C ILE A 143 -58.43 12.79 -17.16
N VAL A 144 -57.18 12.42 -17.42
CA VAL A 144 -56.49 11.33 -16.71
C VAL A 144 -55.82 11.91 -15.46
N GLN A 145 -56.22 11.45 -14.28
CA GLN A 145 -55.75 11.97 -12.98
C GLN A 145 -54.26 11.71 -12.73
N THR A 146 -53.57 12.61 -12.01
CA THR A 146 -52.18 12.40 -11.57
C THR A 146 -52.10 11.45 -10.36
N PRO A 147 -51.19 10.46 -10.32
CA PRO A 147 -51.04 9.57 -9.18
C PRO A 147 -50.52 10.28 -7.91
N PHE A 148 -51.01 9.87 -6.74
CA PHE A 148 -50.74 10.56 -5.46
C PHE A 148 -49.25 10.63 -5.07
N TYR A 149 -48.47 9.60 -5.42
CA TYR A 149 -47.02 9.52 -5.12
C TYR A 149 -46.17 10.47 -5.97
N TYR A 150 -46.77 11.13 -6.96
CA TYR A 150 -46.13 12.17 -7.77
C TYR A 150 -46.45 13.60 -7.30
N THR A 151 -47.20 13.73 -6.19
CA THR A 151 -47.49 15.03 -5.58
C THR A 151 -46.27 15.56 -4.81
N LYS A 152 -46.07 16.89 -4.80
CA LYS A 152 -44.96 17.54 -4.08
C LYS A 152 -44.94 17.21 -2.59
N THR A 153 -46.13 17.07 -1.99
CA THR A 153 -46.29 16.72 -0.57
C THR A 153 -45.86 15.28 -0.27
N ALA A 154 -46.21 14.32 -1.12
CA ALA A 154 -45.78 12.93 -0.97
C ALA A 154 -44.26 12.79 -1.10
N LEU A 155 -43.64 13.49 -2.06
CA LEU A 155 -42.18 13.51 -2.22
C LEU A 155 -41.47 14.08 -0.98
N PHE A 156 -42.01 15.15 -0.38
CA PHE A 156 -41.45 15.73 0.83
C PHE A 156 -41.52 14.76 2.02
N LEU A 157 -42.65 14.05 2.18
CA LEU A 157 -42.80 13.04 3.23
C LEU A 157 -41.82 11.88 3.06
N PHE A 158 -41.62 11.38 1.83
CA PHE A 158 -40.62 10.33 1.60
C PHE A 158 -39.21 10.79 1.95
N LEU A 159 -38.85 12.02 1.61
CA LEU A 159 -37.54 12.59 1.93
C LEU A 159 -37.34 12.73 3.44
N PHE A 160 -38.39 13.12 4.18
CA PHE A 160 -38.40 13.18 5.63
C PHE A 160 -38.20 11.78 6.27
N PHE A 161 -38.92 10.76 5.79
CA PHE A 161 -38.76 9.39 6.31
C PHE A 161 -37.37 8.81 6.03
N ILE A 162 -36.78 9.11 4.87
CA ILE A 162 -35.40 8.72 4.55
C ILE A 162 -34.40 9.37 5.52
N LEU A 163 -34.57 10.66 5.81
CA LEU A 163 -33.73 11.37 6.78
C LEU A 163 -33.81 10.74 8.17
N LEU A 164 -35.02 10.42 8.63
CA LEU A 164 -35.25 9.79 9.93
C LEU A 164 -34.59 8.41 10.01
N LEU A 165 -34.69 7.61 8.93
CA LEU A 165 -34.04 6.30 8.86
C LEU A 165 -32.51 6.41 8.97
N ILE A 166 -31.90 7.41 8.33
CA ILE A 166 -30.45 7.66 8.40
C ILE A 166 -30.04 7.98 9.84
N ILE A 167 -30.79 8.82 10.54
CA ILE A 167 -30.50 9.20 11.93
C ILE A 167 -30.55 7.97 12.85
N VAL A 168 -31.53 7.09 12.68
CA VAL A 168 -31.65 5.85 13.46
C VAL A 168 -30.45 4.93 13.24
N ILE A 169 -30.00 4.77 11.99
CA ILE A 169 -28.83 3.94 11.66
C ILE A 169 -27.55 4.49 12.30
N ILE A 170 -27.35 5.81 12.28
CA ILE A 170 -26.19 6.46 12.93
C ILE A 170 -26.20 6.18 14.44
N LYS A 171 -27.33 6.44 15.11
CA LYS A 171 -27.46 6.21 16.56
C LYS A 171 -27.27 4.75 16.95
N TRP A 172 -27.77 3.83 16.13
CA TRP A 172 -27.59 2.40 16.36
C TRP A 172 -26.12 1.97 16.24
N LYS A 173 -25.39 2.49 15.25
CA LYS A 173 -23.94 2.26 15.11
C LYS A 173 -23.15 2.80 16.29
N ASP A 174 -23.43 4.03 16.72
CA ASP A 174 -22.72 4.66 17.85
C ASP A 174 -22.89 3.84 19.13
N TYR A 175 -24.12 3.37 19.39
CA TYR A 175 -24.42 2.50 20.53
C TYR A 175 -23.66 1.16 20.45
N SER A 176 -23.64 0.52 19.28
CA SER A 176 -22.92 -0.75 19.08
C SER A 176 -21.42 -0.59 19.32
N PHE A 177 -20.82 0.50 18.81
CA PHE A 177 -19.39 0.76 18.95
C PHE A 177 -18.99 1.06 20.41
N ALA A 178 -19.82 1.82 21.14
CA ALA A 178 -19.59 2.11 22.54
C ALA A 178 -19.57 0.83 23.41
N LYS A 179 -20.46 -0.13 23.10
CA LYS A 179 -20.51 -1.42 23.81
C LYS A 179 -19.23 -2.24 23.57
N GLU A 180 -18.78 -2.37 22.33
CA GLU A 180 -17.55 -3.09 21.97
C GLU A 180 -16.32 -2.50 22.66
N LYS A 181 -16.18 -1.17 22.63
CA LYS A 181 -15.10 -0.45 23.32
C LYS A 181 -15.08 -0.74 24.82
N SER A 182 -16.24 -0.79 25.48
CA SER A 182 -16.32 -1.07 26.91
C SER A 182 -15.86 -2.49 27.27
N LEU A 183 -16.14 -3.48 26.41
CA LEU A 183 -15.71 -4.86 26.61
C LEU A 183 -14.18 -4.99 26.46
N LEU A 184 -13.61 -4.33 25.45
CA LEU A 184 -12.17 -4.31 25.22
C LEU A 184 -11.41 -3.64 26.38
N ILE A 185 -11.93 -2.53 26.91
CA ILE A 185 -11.32 -1.85 28.06
C ILE A 185 -11.29 -2.79 29.28
N LYS A 186 -12.39 -3.53 29.51
CA LYS A 186 -12.47 -4.49 30.60
C LYS A 186 -11.45 -5.63 30.45
N GLU A 187 -11.28 -6.16 29.24
CA GLU A 187 -10.28 -7.20 28.94
C GLU A 187 -8.85 -6.69 29.18
N ILE A 188 -8.55 -5.46 28.76
CA ILE A 188 -7.25 -4.82 29.02
C ILE A 188 -7.02 -4.68 30.54
N GLU A 189 -8.04 -4.25 31.30
CA GLU A 189 -7.94 -4.14 32.76
C GLU A 189 -7.67 -5.49 33.43
N ASP A 190 -8.36 -6.55 33.01
CA ASP A 190 -8.17 -7.89 33.57
C ASP A 190 -6.78 -8.46 33.23
N ASN A 191 -6.33 -8.32 31.97
CA ASN A 191 -4.97 -8.70 31.55
C ASN A 191 -3.90 -7.91 32.31
N THR A 192 -4.14 -6.63 32.56
CA THR A 192 -3.21 -5.77 33.31
C THR A 192 -3.10 -6.22 34.77
N LYS A 193 -4.22 -6.57 35.41
CA LYS A 193 -4.22 -7.12 36.77
C LYS A 193 -3.44 -8.44 36.85
N GLU A 194 -3.63 -9.33 35.89
CA GLU A 194 -2.90 -10.60 35.85
C GLU A 194 -1.39 -10.37 35.69
N LEU A 195 -0.97 -9.48 34.78
CA LEU A 195 0.43 -9.11 34.60
C LEU A 195 1.06 -8.53 35.87
N VAL A 196 0.33 -7.68 36.59
CA VAL A 196 0.82 -7.12 37.87
C VAL A 196 1.00 -8.23 38.91
N ALA A 197 0.03 -9.14 39.05
CA ALA A 197 0.13 -10.25 39.99
C ALA A 197 1.30 -11.20 39.64
N GLN A 198 1.53 -11.48 38.35
CA GLN A 198 2.69 -12.24 37.90
C GLN A 198 4.00 -11.52 38.24
N LYS A 199 4.07 -10.20 37.99
CA LYS A 199 5.25 -9.39 38.30
C LYS A 199 5.57 -9.40 39.79
N GLU A 200 4.57 -9.23 40.65
CA GLU A 200 4.75 -9.30 42.11
C GLU A 200 5.28 -10.68 42.54
N LYS A 201 4.76 -11.76 41.96
CA LYS A 201 5.25 -13.11 42.20
C LYS A 201 6.71 -13.30 41.77
N TYR A 202 7.10 -12.76 40.61
CA TYR A 202 8.50 -12.77 40.17
C TYR A 202 9.40 -11.95 41.09
N GLU A 203 8.95 -10.78 41.55
CA GLU A 203 9.71 -9.95 42.49
C GLU A 203 9.87 -10.62 43.87
N ASP A 204 8.83 -11.32 44.36
CA ASP A 204 8.91 -12.12 45.58
C ASP A 204 9.94 -13.26 45.45
N LEU A 205 9.90 -14.00 44.34
CA LEU A 205 10.89 -15.05 44.05
C LEU A 205 12.32 -14.50 43.96
N ILE A 206 12.53 -13.40 43.23
CA ILE A 206 13.84 -12.74 43.12
C ILE A 206 14.33 -12.31 44.51
N SER A 207 13.44 -11.81 45.37
CA SER A 207 13.81 -11.37 46.72
C SER A 207 14.15 -12.51 47.69
N LYS A 208 13.73 -13.75 47.39
CA LYS A 208 14.09 -14.96 48.15
C LYS A 208 15.46 -15.50 47.76
N GLU A 209 15.92 -15.22 46.54
CA GLU A 209 17.15 -15.78 45.96
C GLU A 209 18.32 -14.79 46.02
N LEU A 210 18.03 -13.48 45.92
CA LEU A 210 18.99 -12.39 46.14
C LEU A 210 18.38 -11.33 47.06
N SER A 211 19.21 -10.69 47.90
CA SER A 211 18.74 -9.55 48.69
C SER A 211 18.24 -8.42 47.76
N LYS A 212 17.14 -7.73 48.12
CA LYS A 212 16.59 -6.63 47.31
C LYS A 212 17.64 -5.56 47.02
N GLU A 213 18.57 -5.33 47.95
CA GLU A 213 19.64 -4.35 47.82
C GLU A 213 20.70 -4.77 46.79
N ASP A 214 21.10 -6.04 46.79
CA ASP A 214 22.07 -6.56 45.81
C ASP A 214 21.48 -6.63 44.42
N ALA A 215 20.21 -7.03 44.29
CA ALA A 215 19.49 -7.03 43.02
C ALA A 215 19.31 -5.61 42.46
N LEU A 216 19.06 -4.62 43.31
CA LEU A 216 18.97 -3.21 42.89
C LEU A 216 20.34 -2.65 42.49
N LYS A 217 21.42 -2.96 43.23
CA LYS A 217 22.80 -2.55 42.88
C LYS A 217 23.29 -3.21 41.58
N LEU A 218 22.97 -4.49 41.38
CA LEU A 218 23.22 -5.20 40.12
C LEU A 218 22.41 -4.62 38.96
N LYS A 219 21.10 -4.39 39.13
CA LYS A 219 20.25 -3.80 38.08
C LYS A 219 20.70 -2.37 37.73
N ALA A 220 21.07 -1.55 38.71
CA ALA A 220 21.55 -0.19 38.48
C ALA A 220 22.89 -0.19 37.73
N SER A 221 23.88 -0.99 38.19
CA SER A 221 25.19 -1.08 37.53
C SER A 221 25.11 -1.71 36.13
N PHE A 222 24.23 -2.70 35.92
CA PHE A 222 23.99 -3.32 34.61
C PHE A 222 23.31 -2.34 33.65
N LYS A 223 22.35 -1.53 34.13
CA LYS A 223 21.68 -0.51 33.31
C LYS A 223 22.61 0.62 32.88
N GLU A 224 23.62 0.97 33.69
CA GLU A 224 24.62 1.97 33.33
C GLU A 224 25.68 1.46 32.32
N ARG A 225 25.91 0.14 32.24
CA ARG A 225 26.97 -0.45 31.40
C ARG A 225 26.48 -1.21 30.16
N SER A 226 25.22 -1.61 30.13
CA SER A 226 24.63 -2.34 29.01
C SER A 226 23.91 -1.40 28.04
N LYS A 227 24.24 -1.50 26.75
CA LYS A 227 23.58 -0.78 25.67
C LYS A 227 22.73 -1.77 24.88
N ARG A 228 21.47 -1.39 24.58
CA ARG A 228 20.59 -2.19 23.73
C ARG A 228 20.82 -1.83 22.25
N TYR A 229 21.04 -2.84 21.43
CA TYR A 229 21.11 -2.74 19.98
C TYR A 229 19.93 -3.48 19.38
N ASN A 230 19.16 -2.82 18.51
CA ASN A 230 17.92 -3.39 17.97
C ASN A 230 18.16 -4.32 16.78
N MET A 231 19.26 -4.12 16.05
CA MET A 231 19.58 -4.86 14.84
C MET A 231 21.06 -5.22 14.85
N VAL A 232 21.34 -6.46 15.23
CA VAL A 232 22.69 -7.02 15.28
C VAL A 232 22.66 -8.36 14.58
N THR A 233 23.58 -8.57 13.65
CA THR A 233 23.72 -9.85 12.97
C THR A 233 24.83 -10.65 13.63
N ILE A 234 24.47 -11.77 14.22
CA ILE A 234 25.37 -12.68 14.91
C ILE A 234 25.76 -13.80 13.97
N LEU A 235 27.05 -14.09 13.88
CA LEU A 235 27.59 -15.24 13.16
C LEU A 235 28.27 -16.18 14.15
N PHE A 236 27.84 -17.43 14.11
CA PHE A 236 28.51 -18.56 14.73
C PHE A 236 29.20 -19.36 13.64
N ALA A 237 30.51 -19.55 13.76
CA ALA A 237 31.30 -20.43 12.91
C ALA A 237 31.88 -21.56 13.76
N ASN A 238 31.34 -22.77 13.60
CA ASN A 238 31.85 -23.96 14.27
C ASN A 238 32.76 -24.74 13.32
N ILE A 239 34.00 -24.97 13.73
CA ILE A 239 35.01 -25.66 12.94
C ILE A 239 35.07 -27.11 13.42
N THR A 240 34.63 -28.03 12.58
CA THR A 240 34.70 -29.47 12.87
C THR A 240 35.98 -30.09 12.34
N GLY A 241 36.40 -31.16 13.02
CA GLY A 241 37.62 -31.91 12.72
C GLY A 241 38.67 -31.89 13.81
N PHE A 242 38.57 -30.94 14.73
CA PHE A 242 39.49 -30.82 15.87
C PHE A 242 39.45 -32.03 16.81
N ASN A 243 38.25 -32.50 17.19
CA ASN A 243 38.10 -33.60 18.15
C ASN A 243 38.74 -34.91 17.67
N LYS A 244 38.66 -35.22 16.35
CA LYS A 244 39.29 -36.42 15.79
C LYS A 244 40.83 -36.33 15.74
N LEU A 245 41.36 -35.12 15.63
CA LEU A 245 42.80 -34.84 15.59
C LEU A 245 43.44 -34.74 16.97
N ALA A 246 42.72 -34.18 17.94
CA ALA A 246 43.14 -34.11 19.35
C ALA A 246 43.36 -35.51 19.96
N GLU A 247 42.65 -36.52 19.46
CA GLU A 247 42.81 -37.92 19.89
C GLU A 247 43.98 -38.65 19.22
N GLN A 248 44.50 -38.17 18.08
CA GLN A 248 45.44 -38.93 17.22
C GLN A 248 46.83 -38.29 17.02
N ARG A 249 47.06 -37.02 17.39
CA ARG A 249 48.34 -36.31 17.17
C ARG A 249 48.77 -35.37 18.30
N ASN A 250 50.06 -35.01 18.30
CA ASN A 250 50.68 -33.96 19.13
C ASN A 250 49.80 -32.69 19.18
N SER A 251 49.10 -32.51 20.31
CA SER A 251 48.16 -31.42 20.59
C SER A 251 48.69 -30.03 20.20
N ASN A 252 50.01 -29.80 20.37
CA ASN A 252 50.63 -28.49 20.13
C ASN A 252 50.55 -28.00 18.67
N ALA A 253 50.79 -28.88 17.68
CA ALA A 253 50.82 -28.47 16.27
C ALA A 253 49.41 -28.10 15.74
N LEU A 254 48.38 -28.72 16.32
CA LEU A 254 46.97 -28.44 15.98
C LEU A 254 46.49 -27.13 16.57
N ILE A 255 46.94 -26.81 17.80
CA ILE A 255 46.68 -25.52 18.43
C ILE A 255 47.30 -24.40 17.60
N ASP A 256 48.53 -24.57 17.12
CA ASP A 256 49.20 -23.58 16.26
C ASP A 256 48.44 -23.33 14.93
N ASP A 257 47.86 -24.38 14.33
CA ASP A 257 47.09 -24.25 13.11
C ASP A 257 45.71 -23.61 13.33
N LEU A 258 45.07 -23.88 14.48
CA LEU A 258 43.86 -23.15 14.92
C LEU A 258 44.14 -21.68 15.19
N ASP A 259 45.25 -21.36 15.84
CA ASP A 259 45.62 -19.96 16.10
C ASP A 259 45.86 -19.20 14.80
N LYS A 260 46.51 -19.81 13.81
CA LYS A 260 46.65 -19.22 12.46
C LYS A 260 45.30 -18.99 11.79
N LEU A 261 44.37 -19.92 11.95
CA LEU A 261 43.01 -19.81 11.42
C LEU A 261 42.26 -18.65 12.08
N TYR A 262 42.28 -18.56 13.41
CA TYR A 262 41.64 -17.46 14.13
C TYR A 262 42.27 -16.10 13.84
N ILE A 263 43.60 -16.03 13.63
CA ILE A 263 44.26 -14.80 13.18
C ILE A 263 43.74 -14.37 11.80
N GLN A 264 43.46 -15.30 10.90
CA GLN A 264 42.88 -14.98 9.61
C GLN A 264 41.41 -14.58 9.71
N PHE A 265 40.62 -15.27 10.54
CA PHE A 265 39.24 -14.86 10.81
C PHE A 265 39.18 -13.46 11.42
N ASP A 266 40.08 -13.13 12.35
CA ASP A 266 40.20 -11.79 12.94
C ASP A 266 40.49 -10.72 11.87
N LYS A 267 41.27 -11.04 10.82
CA LYS A 267 41.50 -10.14 9.68
C LYS A 267 40.26 -9.99 8.80
N ILE A 268 39.56 -11.10 8.52
CA ILE A 268 38.35 -11.12 7.70
C ILE A 268 37.24 -10.29 8.37
N VAL A 269 36.94 -10.53 9.66
CA VAL A 269 35.88 -9.77 10.35
C VAL A 269 36.21 -8.28 10.42
N LYS A 270 37.48 -7.93 10.65
CA LYS A 270 37.93 -6.54 10.68
C LYS A 270 37.76 -5.84 9.33
N LYS A 271 38.00 -6.54 8.21
CA LYS A 271 37.80 -6.02 6.85
C LYS A 271 36.34 -5.63 6.58
N TYR A 272 35.38 -6.34 7.18
CA TYR A 272 33.94 -6.11 6.98
C TYR A 272 33.27 -5.36 8.15
N ASN A 273 34.04 -4.68 9.01
CA ASN A 273 33.50 -3.98 10.19
C ASN A 273 32.65 -4.88 11.11
N VAL A 274 33.01 -6.17 11.20
CA VAL A 274 32.39 -7.15 12.08
C VAL A 274 33.26 -7.31 13.32
N GLU A 275 32.64 -7.26 14.50
CA GLU A 275 33.34 -7.32 15.77
C GLU A 275 33.44 -8.77 16.27
N LYS A 276 34.64 -9.17 16.70
CA LYS A 276 34.84 -10.45 17.39
C LYS A 276 34.31 -10.35 18.82
N ILE A 277 33.39 -11.24 19.19
CA ILE A 277 32.86 -11.30 20.56
C ILE A 277 33.74 -12.22 21.41
N LYS A 278 33.81 -13.49 21.03
CA LYS A 278 34.60 -14.50 21.76
C LYS A 278 34.89 -15.71 20.90
N THR A 279 35.90 -16.46 21.32
CA THR A 279 36.16 -17.82 20.84
C THR A 279 35.83 -18.78 21.97
N ALA A 280 35.02 -19.79 21.72
CA ALA A 280 34.63 -20.81 22.69
C ALA A 280 34.93 -22.19 22.11
N GLY A 281 36.08 -22.77 22.49
CA GLY A 281 36.55 -24.02 21.93
C GLY A 281 36.82 -23.92 20.42
N ASP A 282 36.07 -24.69 19.64
CA ASP A 282 36.10 -24.76 18.18
C ASP A 282 35.15 -23.77 17.48
N THR A 283 34.47 -22.93 18.28
CA THR A 283 33.42 -22.04 17.80
C THR A 283 33.88 -20.59 17.89
N TYR A 284 33.85 -19.92 16.74
CA TYR A 284 34.14 -18.50 16.58
C TYR A 284 32.84 -17.70 16.55
N LEU A 285 32.69 -16.74 17.47
CA LEU A 285 31.52 -15.87 17.57
C LEU A 285 31.89 -14.43 17.23
N CYS A 286 31.21 -13.88 16.23
CA CYS A 286 31.31 -12.47 15.87
C CYS A 286 29.93 -11.85 15.63
N ALA A 287 29.86 -10.52 15.67
CA ALA A 287 28.64 -9.76 15.51
C ALA A 287 28.87 -8.49 14.70
N GLY A 288 27.99 -8.21 13.74
CA GLY A 288 27.94 -6.95 13.01
C GLY A 288 26.87 -6.01 13.59
N GLY A 289 27.05 -4.70 13.43
CA GLY A 289 26.15 -3.67 14.00
C GLY A 289 26.48 -3.28 15.45
N ILE A 290 27.65 -3.72 15.94
CA ILE A 290 28.24 -3.39 17.23
C ILE A 290 29.75 -3.17 17.02
N PRO A 291 30.39 -2.22 17.71
CA PRO A 291 29.78 -1.22 18.62
C PRO A 291 29.09 -0.08 17.87
N GLU A 292 29.41 0.11 16.59
CA GLU A 292 28.79 1.11 15.74
C GLU A 292 27.59 0.51 15.02
N LYS A 293 26.47 1.22 15.04
CA LYS A 293 25.22 0.79 14.39
C LYS A 293 25.34 1.08 12.90
N ASN A 294 24.98 0.10 12.07
CA ASN A 294 24.88 0.26 10.62
C ASN A 294 23.81 -0.67 10.06
N LYS A 295 23.15 -0.27 8.96
CA LYS A 295 22.13 -1.09 8.29
C LYS A 295 22.74 -2.22 7.46
N THR A 296 24.00 -2.07 7.04
CA THR A 296 24.71 -3.02 6.17
C THR A 296 25.21 -4.27 6.88
N ASN A 297 25.16 -4.32 8.22
CA ASN A 297 25.72 -5.44 8.98
C ASN A 297 25.27 -6.84 8.52
N PRO A 298 24.01 -7.11 8.13
CA PRO A 298 23.64 -8.44 7.69
C PRO A 298 24.41 -8.86 6.42
N ILE A 299 24.58 -7.93 5.47
CA ILE A 299 25.28 -8.17 4.21
C ILE A 299 26.77 -8.38 4.48
N GLU A 300 27.38 -7.51 5.29
CA GLU A 300 28.81 -7.57 5.63
C GLU A 300 29.18 -8.84 6.39
N VAL A 301 28.32 -9.30 7.31
CA VAL A 301 28.51 -10.56 8.02
C VAL A 301 28.45 -11.76 7.06
N ILE A 302 27.56 -11.73 6.07
CA ILE A 302 27.52 -12.79 5.04
C ILE A 302 28.77 -12.75 4.13
N LEU A 303 29.26 -11.57 3.76
CA LEU A 303 30.52 -11.45 3.02
C LEU A 303 31.70 -12.04 3.82
N ALA A 304 31.77 -11.74 5.12
CA ALA A 304 32.74 -12.34 6.02
C ALA A 304 32.60 -13.87 6.08
N ALA A 305 31.36 -14.38 6.15
CA ALA A 305 31.09 -15.82 6.15
C ALA A 305 31.60 -16.52 4.88
N PHE A 306 31.39 -15.92 3.70
CA PHE A 306 31.91 -16.45 2.44
C PHE A 306 33.44 -16.49 2.42
N GLU A 307 34.10 -15.41 2.84
CA GLU A 307 35.57 -15.35 2.88
C GLU A 307 36.16 -16.34 3.90
N MET A 308 35.47 -16.55 5.04
CA MET A 308 35.83 -17.62 5.99
C MET A 308 35.72 -19.01 5.37
N GLN A 309 34.62 -19.31 4.66
CA GLN A 309 34.47 -20.59 3.96
C GLN A 309 35.52 -20.80 2.87
N GLU A 310 35.82 -19.77 2.09
CA GLU A 310 36.85 -19.83 1.06
C GLU A 310 38.22 -20.13 1.66
N TYR A 311 38.58 -19.47 2.76
CA TYR A 311 39.85 -19.71 3.45
C TYR A 311 39.94 -21.16 3.99
N ILE A 312 38.85 -21.70 4.55
CA ILE A 312 38.80 -23.11 4.97
C ILE A 312 38.96 -24.05 3.78
N ASN A 313 38.33 -23.77 2.64
CA ASN A 313 38.49 -24.56 1.43
C ASN A 313 39.93 -24.53 0.90
N GLN A 314 40.60 -23.37 0.95
CA GLN A 314 42.02 -23.24 0.58
C GLN A 314 42.92 -24.07 1.51
N ILE A 315 42.68 -24.03 2.83
CA ILE A 315 43.36 -24.88 3.80
C ILE A 315 43.10 -26.35 3.45
N LYS A 316 41.85 -26.75 3.26
CA LYS A 316 41.47 -28.14 2.96
C LYS A 316 42.21 -28.68 1.74
N ASN A 317 42.31 -27.89 0.67
CA ASN A 317 43.06 -28.26 -0.54
C ASN A 317 44.57 -28.44 -0.25
N LYS A 318 45.17 -27.58 0.57
CA LYS A 318 46.58 -27.67 0.96
C LYS A 318 46.91 -28.92 1.80
N TYR A 319 45.99 -29.36 2.66
CA TYR A 319 46.19 -30.57 3.48
C TYR A 319 45.69 -31.85 2.80
N ALA A 320 44.85 -31.75 1.76
CA ALA A 320 44.45 -32.88 0.93
C ALA A 320 45.65 -33.55 0.25
N GLU A 321 46.66 -32.76 -0.17
CA GLU A 321 47.94 -33.26 -0.71
C GLU A 321 48.72 -34.14 0.28
N LYS A 322 48.39 -34.06 1.58
CA LYS A 322 49.05 -34.80 2.66
C LYS A 322 48.19 -35.94 3.24
N ASN A 323 47.04 -36.27 2.63
CA ASN A 323 46.03 -37.21 3.16
C ASN A 323 45.47 -36.83 4.55
N GLU A 324 45.45 -35.54 4.89
CA GLU A 324 44.98 -35.03 6.19
C GLU A 324 43.75 -34.13 5.98
N THR A 325 42.64 -34.66 5.46
CA THR A 325 41.42 -33.85 5.21
C THR A 325 40.45 -33.91 6.39
N ILE A 326 40.45 -32.90 7.26
CA ILE A 326 39.60 -32.92 8.47
C ILE A 326 38.89 -31.58 8.74
N TRP A 327 39.26 -30.49 8.06
CA TRP A 327 38.69 -29.17 8.32
C TRP A 327 37.38 -28.95 7.53
N ASP A 328 36.26 -28.95 8.23
CA ASP A 328 34.95 -28.53 7.72
C ASP A 328 34.37 -27.45 8.62
N ILE A 329 33.68 -26.47 8.04
CA ILE A 329 33.08 -25.36 8.79
C ILE A 329 31.57 -25.37 8.67
N LYS A 330 30.88 -25.14 9.77
CA LYS A 330 29.45 -24.89 9.82
C LYS A 330 29.22 -23.45 10.24
N ILE A 331 28.41 -22.71 9.50
CA ILE A 331 28.13 -21.30 9.78
C ILE A 331 26.63 -21.11 9.97
N GLY A 332 26.24 -20.47 11.06
CA GLY A 332 24.88 -20.03 11.33
C GLY A 332 24.80 -18.53 11.57
N VAL A 333 23.84 -17.87 10.95
CA VAL A 333 23.66 -16.42 11.02
C VAL A 333 22.21 -16.06 11.39
N HIS A 334 22.06 -15.16 12.35
CA HIS A 334 20.75 -14.64 12.74
C HIS A 334 20.85 -13.16 13.11
N THR A 335 19.84 -12.39 12.72
CA THR A 335 19.75 -10.95 12.95
C THR A 335 18.60 -10.63 13.90
N GLY A 336 18.90 -9.90 14.97
CA GLY A 336 17.91 -9.54 15.98
C GLY A 336 18.45 -8.58 17.05
N PRO A 337 17.63 -8.24 18.05
CA PRO A 337 18.03 -7.34 19.12
C PRO A 337 18.95 -8.04 20.14
N VAL A 338 19.92 -7.31 20.67
CA VAL A 338 20.82 -7.80 21.72
C VAL A 338 21.10 -6.72 22.76
N PHE A 339 21.46 -7.15 23.96
CA PHE A 339 22.11 -6.31 24.95
C PHE A 339 23.62 -6.53 24.88
N ALA A 340 24.40 -5.45 24.83
CA ALA A 340 25.85 -5.53 24.81
C ALA A 340 26.46 -4.74 25.96
N GLU A 341 27.47 -5.30 26.61
CA GLU A 341 28.31 -4.62 27.60
C GLU A 341 29.70 -4.42 26.99
N ILE A 342 30.17 -3.18 27.04
CA ILE A 342 31.50 -2.83 26.55
C ILE A 342 32.41 -2.66 27.76
N LYS A 343 33.32 -3.63 27.98
CA LYS A 343 34.29 -3.56 29.07
C LYS A 343 35.52 -2.76 28.62
N GLN A 344 35.73 -1.60 29.23
CA GLN A 344 36.90 -0.75 28.97
C GLN A 344 38.08 -1.11 29.89
N ASN A 345 38.72 -2.26 29.64
CA ASN A 345 40.05 -2.56 30.19
C ASN A 345 41.12 -2.37 29.10
N LYS A 346 42.38 -2.73 29.37
CA LYS A 346 43.53 -2.60 28.43
C LYS A 346 43.25 -3.12 27.00
N LYS A 347 42.31 -4.05 26.83
CA LYS A 347 41.68 -4.39 25.55
C LYS A 347 40.16 -4.17 25.70
N ARG A 348 39.53 -3.49 24.74
CA ARG A 348 38.06 -3.40 24.67
C ARG A 348 37.53 -4.80 24.35
N THR A 349 36.76 -5.39 25.26
CA THR A 349 36.05 -6.65 25.02
C THR A 349 34.56 -6.39 25.10
N ILE A 350 33.81 -6.91 24.13
CA ILE A 350 32.36 -6.76 24.06
C ILE A 350 31.71 -8.09 24.35
N ASP A 351 30.84 -8.12 25.35
CA ASP A 351 29.98 -9.26 25.63
C ASP A 351 28.55 -8.95 25.19
N ILE A 352 27.87 -9.94 24.60
CA ILE A 352 26.48 -9.82 24.11
C ILE A 352 25.58 -10.90 24.73
N TRP A 353 24.33 -10.53 25.00
CA TRP A 353 23.29 -11.41 25.53
C TRP A 353 21.93 -11.13 24.87
N GLY A 354 21.05 -12.13 24.90
CA GLY A 354 19.68 -12.05 24.39
C GLY A 354 19.30 -13.30 23.60
N ASP A 355 18.01 -13.44 23.30
CA ASP A 355 17.47 -14.59 22.56
C ASP A 355 18.10 -14.72 21.17
N THR A 356 18.45 -13.61 20.53
CA THR A 356 19.19 -13.57 19.26
C THR A 356 20.47 -14.40 19.30
N VAL A 357 21.23 -14.39 20.40
CA VAL A 357 22.46 -15.19 20.56
C VAL A 357 22.12 -16.68 20.62
N THR A 358 21.07 -17.03 21.37
CA THR A 358 20.59 -18.41 21.51
C THR A 358 20.06 -18.95 20.19
N ILE A 359 19.27 -18.15 19.46
CA ILE A 359 18.72 -18.51 18.15
C ILE A 359 19.85 -18.71 17.15
N ALA A 360 20.81 -17.77 17.06
CA ALA A 360 21.97 -17.90 16.17
C ALA A 360 22.77 -19.19 16.42
N SER A 361 22.99 -19.55 17.68
CA SER A 361 23.66 -20.80 18.07
C SER A 361 22.88 -22.05 17.62
N ARG A 362 21.54 -22.02 17.72
CA ARG A 362 20.69 -23.12 17.23
C ARG A 362 20.66 -23.22 15.71
N ILE A 363 20.57 -22.08 15.00
CA ILE A 363 20.68 -22.01 13.53
C ILE A 363 22.02 -22.59 13.07
N ASN A 364 23.11 -22.26 13.76
CA ASN A 364 24.40 -22.88 13.48
C ASN A 364 24.37 -24.38 13.72
N SER A 365 23.85 -24.84 14.87
CA SER A 365 23.83 -26.26 15.21
C SER A 365 23.03 -27.11 14.22
N SER A 366 21.90 -26.59 13.72
CA SER A 366 21.04 -27.26 12.73
C SER A 366 21.56 -27.18 11.29
N GLY A 367 22.59 -26.38 11.01
CA GLY A 367 23.17 -26.22 9.69
C GLY A 367 23.92 -27.47 9.19
N GLU A 368 24.21 -27.51 7.90
CA GLU A 368 25.06 -28.52 7.27
C GLU A 368 26.50 -28.01 7.12
N PHE A 369 27.46 -28.94 6.99
CA PHE A 369 28.85 -28.59 6.74
C PHE A 369 29.02 -27.85 5.41
N ASN A 370 29.92 -26.87 5.40
CA ASN A 370 30.28 -26.03 4.27
C ASN A 370 29.09 -25.27 3.66
N LYS A 371 28.01 -25.06 4.43
CA LYS A 371 26.88 -24.19 4.08
C LYS A 371 26.72 -23.07 5.10
N ILE A 372 26.18 -21.94 4.65
CA ILE A 372 25.82 -20.81 5.51
C ILE A 372 24.32 -20.90 5.76
N ASN A 373 23.93 -21.26 6.98
CA ASN A 373 22.55 -21.33 7.42
C ASN A 373 22.10 -19.98 7.97
N ILE A 374 20.94 -19.49 7.55
CA ILE A 374 20.39 -18.22 8.02
C ILE A 374 18.95 -18.37 8.47
N SER A 375 18.56 -17.54 9.44
CA SER A 375 17.16 -17.38 9.84
C SER A 375 16.34 -16.55 8.84
N ALA A 376 15.01 -16.66 8.91
CA ALA A 376 14.06 -15.82 8.18
C ALA A 376 14.31 -14.31 8.37
N ASN A 377 14.61 -13.88 9.60
CA ASN A 377 14.89 -12.47 9.91
C ASN A 377 16.09 -11.94 9.11
N THR A 378 17.16 -12.74 9.01
CA THR A 378 18.33 -12.39 8.20
C THR A 378 18.01 -12.45 6.72
N TYR A 379 17.26 -13.47 6.27
CA TYR A 379 16.84 -13.61 4.87
C TYR A 379 16.12 -12.37 4.35
N GLU A 380 15.16 -11.83 5.10
CA GLU A 380 14.41 -10.63 4.69
C GLU A 380 15.31 -9.41 4.41
N LEU A 381 16.44 -9.32 5.10
CA LEU A 381 17.37 -8.20 4.99
C LEU A 381 18.40 -8.37 3.86
N ILE A 382 18.62 -9.60 3.40
CA ILE A 382 19.70 -9.91 2.44
C ILE A 382 19.20 -10.53 1.12
N LYS A 383 17.91 -10.88 1.03
CA LYS A 383 17.31 -11.57 -0.12
C LYS A 383 17.52 -10.85 -1.45
N ASP A 384 17.74 -9.53 -1.43
CA ASP A 384 17.97 -8.73 -2.64
C ASP A 384 19.44 -8.72 -3.10
N TYR A 385 20.33 -9.36 -2.35
CA TYR A 385 21.76 -9.46 -2.62
C TYR A 385 22.20 -10.90 -2.93
N PHE A 386 21.61 -11.87 -2.22
CA PHE A 386 22.02 -13.28 -2.29
C PHE A 386 20.89 -14.20 -2.73
N ILE A 387 21.27 -15.33 -3.33
CA ILE A 387 20.38 -16.45 -3.64
C ILE A 387 20.26 -17.27 -2.37
N CYS A 388 19.04 -17.34 -1.82
CA CYS A 388 18.74 -18.12 -0.63
C CYS A 388 17.77 -19.25 -0.99
N LYS A 389 18.06 -20.47 -0.54
CA LYS A 389 17.20 -21.65 -0.69
C LYS A 389 16.57 -22.01 0.64
N TYR A 390 15.27 -22.24 0.63
CA TYR A 390 14.56 -22.72 1.81
C TYR A 390 15.12 -24.08 2.26
N PHE A 391 15.45 -24.20 3.54
CA PHE A 391 15.99 -25.43 4.14
C PHE A 391 14.95 -26.13 5.02
N GLY A 392 14.21 -25.38 5.85
CA GLY A 392 13.22 -25.95 6.76
C GLY A 392 12.84 -25.01 7.89
N LYS A 393 12.27 -25.58 8.95
CA LYS A 393 11.84 -24.85 10.15
C LYS A 393 12.58 -25.32 11.39
N MET A 394 12.80 -24.42 12.34
CA MET A 394 13.36 -24.72 13.65
C MET A 394 12.43 -24.20 14.76
N PRO A 395 12.01 -25.07 15.70
CA PRO A 395 11.17 -24.64 16.80
C PRO A 395 11.95 -23.81 17.82
N ILE A 396 11.38 -22.68 18.21
CA ILE A 396 11.87 -21.77 19.25
C ILE A 396 10.91 -21.78 20.41
N LYS A 397 11.49 -21.91 21.60
CA LYS A 397 10.74 -21.98 22.84
C LYS A 397 9.96 -20.67 23.01
N TYR A 398 8.63 -20.76 23.10
CA TYR A 398 7.71 -19.63 23.32
C TYR A 398 7.54 -18.64 22.14
N GLU A 399 8.18 -18.85 20.99
CA GLU A 399 8.05 -17.96 19.80
C GLU A 399 7.53 -18.68 18.54
N GLY A 400 7.36 -20.01 18.59
CA GLY A 400 6.92 -20.80 17.44
C GLY A 400 8.09 -21.25 16.56
N ASP A 401 7.84 -21.48 15.28
CA ASP A 401 8.84 -21.98 14.34
C ASP A 401 9.47 -20.83 13.54
N ILE A 402 10.80 -20.81 13.44
CA ILE A 402 11.53 -19.92 12.52
C ILE A 402 11.94 -20.68 11.26
N ASP A 403 11.61 -20.10 10.11
CA ASP A 403 12.08 -20.57 8.81
C ASP A 403 13.59 -20.35 8.66
N MET A 404 14.26 -21.32 8.04
CA MET A 404 15.69 -21.34 7.80
C MET A 404 15.99 -21.47 6.31
N PHE A 405 17.08 -20.84 5.89
CA PHE A 405 17.52 -20.80 4.51
C PHE A 405 19.02 -21.07 4.42
N TYR A 406 19.47 -21.71 3.34
CA TYR A 406 20.88 -21.72 2.97
C TYR A 406 21.18 -20.65 1.94
N ILE A 407 22.36 -20.05 2.05
CA ILE A 407 22.87 -19.14 1.03
C ILE A 407 23.69 -19.94 0.02
N ASP A 408 23.30 -19.85 -1.25
CA ASP A 408 23.98 -20.54 -2.35
C ASP A 408 25.02 -19.66 -3.06
N GLY A 409 24.89 -18.34 -2.97
CA GLY A 409 25.78 -17.39 -3.61
C GLY A 409 25.14 -16.03 -3.84
N PHE A 410 25.78 -15.21 -4.65
CA PHE A 410 25.30 -13.89 -5.05
C PHE A 410 24.20 -14.00 -6.11
N ARG A 411 23.28 -13.03 -6.14
CA ARG A 411 22.33 -12.95 -7.26
C ARG A 411 23.09 -12.79 -8.59
N PRO A 412 22.59 -13.37 -9.71
CA PRO A 412 23.34 -13.38 -10.97
C PRO A 412 23.68 -11.99 -11.51
N GLN A 413 22.83 -10.99 -11.24
CA GLN A 413 23.04 -9.58 -11.62
C GLN A 413 24.13 -8.91 -10.79
N LEU A 414 24.43 -9.42 -9.59
CA LEU A 414 25.36 -8.84 -8.63
C LEU A 414 26.68 -9.65 -8.54
N SER A 415 26.89 -10.58 -9.47
CA SER A 415 28.05 -11.48 -9.55
C SER A 415 28.81 -11.24 -10.85
N VAL A 416 30.15 -11.25 -10.80
CA VAL A 416 31.01 -10.99 -11.98
C VAL A 416 30.73 -11.97 -13.13
N ASP A 417 30.63 -13.27 -12.83
CA ASP A 417 30.50 -14.32 -13.85
C ASP A 417 29.09 -14.91 -13.92
N LYS A 418 28.10 -14.27 -13.27
CA LYS A 418 26.73 -14.78 -13.07
C LYS A 418 26.64 -16.15 -12.38
N LYS A 419 27.79 -16.68 -11.94
CA LYS A 419 28.02 -18.00 -11.33
C LYS A 419 29.12 -17.98 -10.27
N SER A 420 29.90 -16.90 -10.16
CA SER A 420 31.01 -16.80 -9.22
C SER A 420 30.55 -16.30 -7.84
N LEU A 421 31.34 -16.64 -6.82
CA LEU A 421 31.23 -16.15 -5.45
C LEU A 421 31.79 -14.72 -5.27
N ASN A 422 32.03 -14.01 -6.38
CA ASN A 422 32.63 -12.67 -6.35
C ASN A 422 31.59 -11.60 -6.69
N PRO A 423 31.42 -10.57 -5.85
CA PRO A 423 30.54 -9.45 -6.13
C PRO A 423 31.07 -8.59 -7.27
N ASN A 424 30.17 -8.00 -8.07
CA ASN A 424 30.50 -7.04 -9.13
C ASN A 424 30.38 -5.57 -8.66
N ASP A 425 30.63 -4.62 -9.56
CA ASP A 425 30.52 -3.18 -9.25
C ASP A 425 29.09 -2.74 -8.87
N GLU A 426 28.07 -3.38 -9.42
CA GLU A 426 26.66 -3.10 -9.11
C GLU A 426 26.33 -3.47 -7.66
N PHE A 427 26.87 -4.60 -7.17
CA PHE A 427 26.76 -4.98 -5.76
C PHE A 427 27.31 -3.89 -4.84
N TYR A 428 28.51 -3.39 -5.12
CA TYR A 428 29.15 -2.35 -4.30
C TYR A 428 28.43 -1.01 -4.40
N THR A 429 27.84 -0.69 -5.55
CA THR A 429 27.00 0.51 -5.72
C THR A 429 25.76 0.42 -4.84
N LYS A 430 25.05 -0.71 -4.88
CA LYS A 430 23.86 -0.95 -4.06
C LYS A 430 24.17 -0.96 -2.56
N LEU A 431 25.28 -1.58 -2.17
CA LEU A 431 25.78 -1.53 -0.80
C LEU A 431 26.15 -0.09 -0.38
N GLY A 432 26.76 0.68 -1.27
CA GLY A 432 27.10 2.08 -1.06
C GLY A 432 25.88 2.97 -0.83
N LEU A 433 24.78 2.74 -1.54
CA LEU A 433 23.51 3.42 -1.31
C LEU A 433 22.94 3.14 0.09
N LEU A 434 23.02 1.90 0.58
CA LEU A 434 22.64 1.62 1.97
C LEU A 434 23.54 2.31 3.00
N ARG A 435 24.85 2.40 2.73
CA ARG A 435 25.79 3.14 3.60
C ARG A 435 25.56 4.64 3.55
N TYR A 436 25.09 5.18 2.43
CA TYR A 436 24.72 6.58 2.30
C TYR A 436 23.61 6.96 3.29
N ASP A 437 22.59 6.11 3.48
CA ASP A 437 21.56 6.40 4.48
C ASP A 437 22.14 6.58 5.89
N ASP A 438 23.06 5.71 6.30
CA ASP A 438 23.70 5.79 7.63
C ASP A 438 24.58 7.04 7.73
N LEU A 439 25.28 7.40 6.65
CA LEU A 439 26.09 8.60 6.53
C LEU A 439 25.25 9.88 6.58
N GLU A 440 24.13 9.91 5.86
CA GLU A 440 23.19 11.03 5.82
C GLU A 440 22.62 11.28 7.22
N ASN A 441 22.12 10.24 7.88
CA ASN A 441 21.63 10.39 9.26
C ASN A 441 22.73 10.88 10.21
N TYR A 442 23.96 10.38 10.07
CA TYR A 442 25.09 10.85 10.89
C TYR A 442 25.37 12.33 10.66
N MET A 443 25.43 12.77 9.41
CA MET A 443 25.73 14.16 9.05
C MET A 443 24.58 15.11 9.41
N LEU A 444 23.33 14.73 9.19
CA LEU A 444 22.18 15.57 9.54
C LEU A 444 22.08 15.80 11.06
N ASN A 445 22.28 14.77 11.88
CA ASN A 445 22.35 14.93 13.33
C ASN A 445 23.52 15.84 13.74
N LYS A 446 24.68 15.67 13.10
CA LYS A 446 25.84 16.53 13.35
C LYS A 446 25.55 17.99 13.02
N PHE A 447 24.86 18.24 11.91
CA PHE A 447 24.43 19.58 11.52
C PHE A 447 23.44 20.18 12.52
N GLU A 448 22.46 19.40 12.98
CA GLU A 448 21.49 19.84 13.98
C GLU A 448 22.17 20.25 15.30
N ASP A 449 23.19 19.51 15.72
CA ASP A 449 23.88 19.72 17.00
C ASP A 449 24.96 20.82 16.93
N GLU A 450 25.71 20.91 15.83
CA GLU A 450 26.96 21.70 15.75
C GLU A 450 26.86 22.96 14.87
N LEU A 451 25.83 23.12 14.01
CA LEU A 451 25.73 24.33 13.17
C LEU A 451 25.45 25.60 13.98
N PRO A 452 26.12 26.73 13.67
CA PRO A 452 25.77 28.03 14.23
C PRO A 452 24.30 28.41 13.97
N LYS A 453 23.58 28.83 15.02
CA LYS A 453 22.14 29.17 14.96
C LYS A 453 21.83 30.44 14.17
N ASP A 454 22.84 31.25 13.90
CA ASP A 454 22.79 32.51 13.15
C ASP A 454 22.91 32.31 11.63
N LEU A 455 23.09 31.07 11.15
CA LEU A 455 23.05 30.73 9.74
C LEU A 455 21.60 30.74 9.19
N TYR A 456 21.23 31.81 8.50
CA TYR A 456 19.90 31.93 7.88
C TYR A 456 19.76 31.19 6.54
N TYR A 457 20.85 31.04 5.78
CA TYR A 457 20.85 30.42 4.46
C TYR A 457 21.44 29.00 4.48
N HIS A 458 22.72 28.84 4.85
CA HIS A 458 23.41 27.54 4.95
C HIS A 458 23.04 26.79 6.24
N ASN A 459 21.75 26.52 6.42
CA ASN A 459 21.22 25.75 7.55
C ASN A 459 20.89 24.31 7.12
N LEU A 460 20.56 23.47 8.11
CA LEU A 460 20.17 22.07 7.88
C LEU A 460 19.11 21.91 6.78
N LYS A 461 18.13 22.82 6.72
CA LYS A 461 17.06 22.77 5.72
C LYS A 461 17.62 23.01 4.31
N HIS A 462 18.52 23.97 4.14
CA HIS A 462 19.17 24.22 2.86
C HIS A 462 19.97 22.99 2.38
N THR A 463 20.75 22.35 3.26
CA THR A 463 21.46 21.12 2.90
C THR A 463 20.49 20.04 2.40
N ILE A 464 19.36 19.83 3.09
CA ILE A 464 18.33 18.87 2.67
C ILE A 464 17.73 19.27 1.31
N ASP A 465 17.39 20.54 1.12
CA ASP A 465 16.83 21.04 -0.14
C ASP A 465 17.80 20.79 -1.31
N VAL A 466 19.10 21.03 -1.12
CA VAL A 466 20.15 20.76 -2.14
C VAL A 466 20.26 19.26 -2.44
N ILE A 467 20.32 18.39 -1.43
CA ILE A 467 20.35 16.93 -1.65
C ILE A 467 19.16 16.47 -2.50
N VAL A 468 17.96 16.98 -2.19
CA VAL A 468 16.74 16.64 -2.93
C VAL A 468 16.80 17.16 -4.37
N GLN A 469 17.22 18.41 -4.60
CA GLN A 469 17.33 18.95 -5.96
C GLN A 469 18.35 18.19 -6.80
N VAL A 470 19.51 17.92 -6.22
CA VAL A 470 20.58 17.17 -6.87
C VAL A 470 20.12 15.77 -7.27
N GLU A 471 19.35 15.08 -6.42
CA GLU A 471 18.77 13.78 -6.75
C GLU A 471 17.73 13.88 -7.88
N LEU A 472 16.87 14.90 -7.87
CA LEU A 472 15.87 15.12 -8.91
C LEU A 472 16.50 15.45 -10.26
N ILE A 473 17.48 16.37 -10.29
CA ILE A 473 18.19 16.77 -11.50
C ILE A 473 19.02 15.59 -12.01
N GLY A 474 19.79 14.92 -11.15
CA GLY A 474 20.60 13.76 -11.52
C GLY A 474 19.78 12.64 -12.17
N ASN A 475 18.62 12.31 -11.60
CA ASN A 475 17.70 11.33 -12.17
C ASN A 475 17.14 11.78 -13.54
N LYS A 476 16.74 13.04 -13.68
CA LYS A 476 16.24 13.59 -14.97
C LYS A 476 17.31 13.62 -16.06
N GLU A 477 18.54 13.86 -15.65
CA GLU A 477 19.72 13.88 -16.51
C GLU A 477 20.24 12.47 -16.86
N GLY A 478 19.66 11.41 -16.30
CA GLY A 478 20.05 10.03 -16.59
C GLY A 478 21.44 9.66 -16.04
N VAL A 479 21.82 10.24 -14.90
CA VAL A 479 23.05 9.91 -14.17
C VAL A 479 22.96 8.47 -13.63
N SER A 480 24.04 7.70 -13.70
CA SER A 480 24.05 6.32 -13.19
C SER A 480 23.90 6.28 -11.67
N GLU A 481 23.41 5.17 -11.08
CA GLU A 481 23.27 5.04 -9.62
C GLU A 481 24.59 5.28 -8.87
N LYS A 482 25.71 4.85 -9.45
CA LYS A 482 27.06 5.07 -8.90
C LYS A 482 27.43 6.54 -8.86
N GLU A 483 27.17 7.27 -9.93
CA GLU A 483 27.43 8.70 -9.99
C GLU A 483 26.46 9.48 -9.11
N LEU A 484 25.18 9.08 -9.07
CA LEU A 484 24.15 9.66 -8.21
C LEU A 484 24.53 9.53 -6.73
N LEU A 485 25.06 8.39 -6.31
CA LEU A 485 25.62 8.20 -4.97
C LEU A 485 26.69 9.25 -4.67
N LEU A 486 27.71 9.41 -5.53
CA LEU A 486 28.77 10.39 -5.32
C LEU A 486 28.23 11.82 -5.28
N LEU A 487 27.27 12.12 -6.14
CA LEU A 487 26.65 13.43 -6.26
C LEU A 487 25.83 13.79 -5.01
N LYS A 488 25.01 12.86 -4.49
CA LYS A 488 24.31 13.00 -3.22
C LYS A 488 25.29 13.18 -2.06
N THR A 489 26.38 12.44 -2.04
CA THR A 489 27.43 12.60 -1.01
C THR A 489 28.11 13.97 -1.09
N ALA A 490 28.40 14.50 -2.28
CA ALA A 490 28.92 15.86 -2.40
C ALA A 490 27.91 16.91 -1.93
N ALA A 491 26.63 16.76 -2.30
CA ALA A 491 25.55 17.61 -1.80
C ALA A 491 25.41 17.56 -0.27
N LEU A 492 25.61 16.40 0.36
CA LEU A 492 25.57 16.29 1.82
C LEU A 492 26.71 17.04 2.52
N PHE A 493 27.88 17.11 1.88
CA PHE A 493 29.10 17.70 2.46
C PHE A 493 29.40 19.13 2.00
N HIS A 494 28.69 19.68 1.00
CA HIS A 494 29.03 20.98 0.42
C HIS A 494 29.08 22.11 1.47
N ASP A 495 28.11 22.12 2.37
CA ASP A 495 28.01 23.09 3.46
C ASP A 495 28.69 22.64 4.76
N SER A 496 29.34 21.47 4.76
CA SER A 496 29.91 20.92 5.99
C SER A 496 31.03 21.77 6.59
N GLY A 497 31.67 22.62 5.79
CA GLY A 497 32.69 23.56 6.28
C GLY A 497 32.16 24.62 7.25
N PHE A 498 30.88 24.97 7.16
CA PHE A 498 30.25 25.95 8.07
C PHE A 498 30.23 25.48 9.54
N LEU A 499 30.47 24.19 9.79
CA LEU A 499 30.71 23.66 11.14
C LEU A 499 31.97 24.24 11.81
N LYS A 500 32.96 24.70 11.02
CA LYS A 500 34.23 25.24 11.55
C LYS A 500 34.46 26.69 11.20
N SER A 501 34.18 27.10 9.96
CA SER A 501 34.43 28.47 9.50
C SER A 501 33.51 28.86 8.35
N TYR A 502 33.21 30.15 8.27
CA TYR A 502 32.53 30.77 7.14
C TYR A 502 33.47 30.99 5.94
N THR A 503 34.77 31.23 6.19
CA THR A 503 35.76 31.48 5.12
C THR A 503 36.32 30.17 4.60
N ASP A 504 36.37 30.02 3.28
CA ASP A 504 36.84 28.81 2.58
C ASP A 504 36.15 27.53 3.08
N HIS A 505 34.85 27.61 3.35
CA HIS A 505 34.04 26.49 3.86
C HIS A 505 34.04 25.29 2.89
N GLU A 506 34.19 25.50 1.59
CA GLU A 506 34.29 24.43 0.61
C GLU A 506 35.56 23.58 0.83
N LEU A 507 36.71 24.24 1.05
CA LEU A 507 37.98 23.54 1.34
C LEU A 507 37.91 22.79 2.67
N ILE A 508 37.26 23.38 3.68
CA ILE A 508 37.04 22.73 4.98
C ILE A 508 36.06 21.57 4.84
N GLY A 509 35.02 21.71 4.03
CA GLY A 509 34.05 20.64 3.75
C GLY A 509 34.72 19.44 3.10
N ILE A 510 35.67 19.68 2.18
CA ILE A 510 36.52 18.64 1.59
C ILE A 510 37.38 17.95 2.65
N GLN A 511 37.96 18.71 3.60
CA GLN A 511 38.71 18.11 4.72
C GLN A 511 37.83 17.22 5.59
N ILE A 512 36.63 17.69 5.94
CA ILE A 512 35.65 16.93 6.73
C ILE A 512 35.22 15.67 5.98
N ALA A 513 34.99 15.75 4.66
CA ALA A 513 34.69 14.61 3.81
C ALA A 513 35.84 13.58 3.81
N ASN A 514 37.09 14.02 3.68
CA ASN A 514 38.27 13.14 3.75
C ASN A 514 38.41 12.41 5.10
N GLU A 515 37.99 13.03 6.20
CA GLU A 515 38.03 12.43 7.54
C GLU A 515 36.90 11.41 7.77
N ILE A 516 35.70 11.68 7.25
CA ILE A 516 34.48 10.93 7.58
C ILE A 516 34.21 9.81 6.57
N LEU A 517 34.27 10.09 5.26
CA LEU A 517 33.86 9.17 4.20
C LEU A 517 34.58 7.80 4.21
N PRO A 518 35.88 7.68 4.57
CA PRO A 518 36.53 6.38 4.68
C PRO A 518 35.83 5.42 5.66
N ARG A 519 35.22 5.94 6.73
CA ARG A 519 34.49 5.11 7.72
C ARG A 519 33.24 4.47 7.15
N PHE A 520 32.67 5.09 6.12
CA PHE A 520 31.50 4.59 5.39
C PHE A 520 31.89 3.86 4.09
N GLY A 521 33.17 3.47 3.95
CA GLY A 521 33.63 2.59 2.88
C GLY A 521 33.82 3.26 1.52
N TYR A 522 33.98 4.58 1.47
CA TYR A 522 34.35 5.28 0.24
C TYR A 522 35.84 5.12 -0.06
N SER A 523 36.19 4.90 -1.32
CA SER A 523 37.58 4.86 -1.77
C SER A 523 38.18 6.26 -1.89
N GLN A 524 39.51 6.37 -1.88
CA GLN A 524 40.20 7.66 -2.05
C GLN A 524 39.86 8.32 -3.40
N ASP A 525 39.68 7.54 -4.46
CA ASP A 525 39.26 8.06 -5.77
C ASP A 525 37.85 8.64 -5.74
N GLN A 526 36.91 7.97 -5.04
CA GLN A 526 35.56 8.49 -4.85
C GLN A 526 35.56 9.79 -4.04
N ILE A 527 36.34 9.83 -2.94
CA ILE A 527 36.46 11.01 -2.08
C ILE A 527 37.04 12.19 -2.87
N LYS A 528 38.01 11.94 -3.76
CA LYS A 528 38.55 12.97 -4.64
C LYS A 528 37.48 13.54 -5.58
N ILE A 529 36.69 12.69 -6.24
CA ILE A 529 35.59 13.13 -7.13
C ILE A 529 34.55 13.94 -6.35
N ILE A 530 34.19 13.50 -5.14
CA ILE A 530 33.30 14.23 -4.23
C ILE A 530 33.91 15.59 -3.87
N GLY A 531 35.20 15.63 -3.55
CA GLY A 531 35.89 16.87 -3.23
C GLY A 531 35.95 17.86 -4.39
N ASP A 532 36.17 17.38 -5.61
CA ASP A 532 36.14 18.19 -6.83
C ASP A 532 34.73 18.79 -7.05
N MET A 533 33.66 18.04 -6.77
CA MET A 533 32.27 18.53 -6.83
C MET A 533 31.96 19.58 -5.75
N ILE A 534 32.40 19.36 -4.51
CA ILE A 534 32.26 20.35 -3.43
C ILE A 534 33.04 21.62 -3.79
N PHE A 535 34.24 21.50 -4.35
CA PHE A 535 35.02 22.67 -4.75
C PHE A 535 34.35 23.48 -5.87
N ALA A 536 33.59 22.82 -6.76
CA ALA A 536 32.91 23.47 -7.87
C ALA A 536 31.79 24.44 -7.43
N THR A 537 31.23 24.27 -6.23
CA THR A 537 30.17 25.15 -5.68
C THR A 537 30.71 26.52 -5.24
N ARG A 538 32.04 26.68 -5.15
CA ARG A 538 32.68 27.95 -4.77
C ARG A 538 32.28 29.09 -5.70
N ILE A 539 31.86 30.21 -5.13
CA ILE A 539 31.43 31.39 -5.90
C ILE A 539 32.66 32.17 -6.44
N PRO A 540 32.67 32.55 -7.75
CA PRO A 540 31.72 32.18 -8.79
C PRO A 540 31.92 30.74 -9.30
N PRO A 541 30.84 29.95 -9.51
CA PRO A 541 30.94 28.54 -9.86
C PRO A 541 31.62 28.33 -11.22
N LYS A 542 32.48 27.32 -11.31
CA LYS A 542 33.23 26.95 -12.54
C LYS A 542 33.22 25.43 -12.78
N PRO A 543 32.04 24.83 -13.06
CA PRO A 543 31.92 23.39 -13.23
C PRO A 543 32.58 22.91 -14.53
N LYS A 544 33.31 21.80 -14.46
CA LYS A 544 34.10 21.21 -15.56
C LYS A 544 33.40 20.02 -16.22
N ASN A 545 32.60 19.28 -15.47
CA ASN A 545 31.93 18.06 -15.94
C ASN A 545 30.42 18.10 -15.63
N LYS A 546 29.70 17.07 -16.05
CA LYS A 546 28.24 17.00 -15.88
C LYS A 546 27.83 16.98 -14.41
N LEU A 547 28.54 16.24 -13.56
CA LEU A 547 28.21 16.14 -12.13
C LEU A 547 28.43 17.47 -11.40
N GLU A 548 29.54 18.15 -11.70
CA GLU A 548 29.81 19.51 -11.20
C GLU A 548 28.77 20.52 -11.66
N LYS A 549 28.23 20.39 -12.88
CA LYS A 549 27.12 21.25 -13.33
C LYS A 549 25.86 21.01 -12.50
N ILE A 550 25.51 19.74 -12.28
CA ILE A 550 24.29 19.37 -11.55
C ILE A 550 24.32 19.85 -10.10
N ILE A 551 25.46 19.82 -9.41
CA ILE A 551 25.54 20.33 -8.03
C ILE A 551 25.53 21.87 -7.95
N CYS A 552 25.91 22.56 -9.02
CA CYS A 552 25.86 24.03 -9.09
C CYS A 552 24.50 24.57 -9.53
N ASP A 553 23.73 23.79 -10.31
CA ASP A 553 22.37 24.09 -10.76
C ASP A 553 21.34 23.82 -9.65
#